data_AF-A0A840WEA7-F1
#
_entry.id   AF-A0A840WEA7-F1
#
_cell.length_a   1.000
_cell.length_b   1.000
_cell.length_c   1.000
_cell.angle_alpha   90.00
_cell.angle_beta   90.00
_cell.angle_gamma   90.00
#
_symmetry.space_group_name_H-M   'P 1'
#
loop_
_entity.id
_entity.type
_entity.pdbx_description
1 polymer ?
#
loop_
_entity_poly.entity_id
_entity_poly.type
_entity_poly.pdbx_seq_one_letter_code
_entity_poly.pdbx_strand_id
1 'polypeptide(L)'
;MPPETPPSPDTPPPLARTRPRLALTEFARRRDALVTRVQKNPVRCSVVVVGLVVFVVAGWPLAARGWDAFWSLPHAGRLTLCTAALIGIIWAILHGMPLGLRKWVEEARLASVIGVAWAVAIGLVTLIVAGAWWVMGAPTPLPPDQLPPRALDSIATRAFAVVAGLGGVALLVIHYRRQRTTEADAVRAEAANVRAERASDRETTKLFTERFTTASEQLGSEHAAVRLAGVHALAHLADDAPEGREDLVQMVIDVLCAYLRMPYDPPPKRWRGDLDGQDIAEAEATGETLLPSNTSLQEVKDNRAERLAFSGLREVRHTVIRIIGDRLLKDTRWRGKNFDFSGVVFDGGNLSGAHFTGGRVSFDGAKFTSGTVSFRNTKFVGGRVSFIRAEFIGGKVGFFGSAFTDGVVSFEVTVQVS
;
A
#
# COMPACT_ATOMS: atom_id res chain seq x y z
N MET A 1 4.14 11.53 -45.94
CA MET A 1 2.93 10.95 -45.34
C MET A 1 2.73 9.57 -45.95
N PRO A 2 2.95 8.47 -45.21
CA PRO A 2 2.49 7.15 -45.62
C PRO A 2 1.04 6.91 -45.14
N PRO A 3 0.28 6.03 -45.80
CA PRO A 3 -1.15 5.84 -45.56
C PRO A 3 -1.43 4.99 -44.31
N GLU A 4 -2.44 5.41 -43.54
CA GLU A 4 -2.93 4.74 -42.33
C GLU A 4 -3.67 3.43 -42.68
N THR A 5 -3.29 2.35 -41.99
CA THR A 5 -4.03 1.08 -41.95
C THR A 5 -5.23 1.17 -41.01
N PRO A 6 -6.40 0.57 -41.34
CA PRO A 6 -7.60 0.65 -40.50
C PRO A 6 -7.49 -0.19 -39.20
N PRO A 7 -8.11 0.25 -38.09
CA PRO A 7 -8.00 -0.42 -36.80
C PRO A 7 -8.88 -1.68 -36.68
N SER A 8 -8.34 -2.67 -35.98
CA SER A 8 -8.94 -3.96 -35.60
C SER A 8 -10.17 -3.80 -34.68
N PRO A 9 -11.22 -4.66 -34.79
CA PRO A 9 -12.49 -4.47 -34.07
C PRO A 9 -12.51 -4.91 -32.59
N ASP A 10 -11.39 -5.30 -31.98
CA ASP A 10 -11.37 -5.89 -30.62
C ASP A 10 -10.80 -5.00 -29.50
N THR A 11 -11.08 -3.69 -29.51
CA THR A 11 -10.67 -2.80 -28.40
C THR A 11 -11.86 -2.38 -27.54
N PRO A 12 -11.97 -2.85 -26.27
CA PRO A 12 -13.00 -2.34 -25.36
C PRO A 12 -12.68 -0.90 -24.91
N PRO A 13 -13.69 -0.04 -24.72
CA PRO A 13 -13.51 1.37 -24.38
C PRO A 13 -12.92 1.55 -22.97
N PRO A 14 -12.22 2.68 -22.71
CA PRO A 14 -11.58 2.93 -21.42
C PRO A 14 -12.63 3.08 -20.30
N LEU A 15 -12.55 2.19 -19.31
CA LEU A 15 -13.39 2.25 -18.11
C LEU A 15 -13.11 3.55 -17.34
N ALA A 16 -14.12 4.43 -17.35
CA ALA A 16 -14.16 5.62 -16.50
C ALA A 16 -13.96 5.21 -15.03
N ARG A 17 -12.89 5.70 -14.41
CA ARG A 17 -12.61 5.54 -12.97
C ARG A 17 -13.69 6.28 -12.16
N THR A 18 -14.79 5.61 -11.83
CA THR A 18 -15.75 6.08 -10.85
C THR A 18 -15.15 5.91 -9.45
N ARG A 19 -14.93 7.04 -8.77
CA ARG A 19 -14.33 7.18 -7.45
C ARG A 19 -15.19 6.50 -6.36
N PRO A 20 -14.76 5.38 -5.72
CA PRO A 20 -15.55 4.74 -4.66
C PRO A 20 -15.44 5.42 -3.29
N ARG A 21 -14.42 6.28 -3.09
CA ARG A 21 -14.15 6.92 -1.77
C ARG A 21 -15.17 8.00 -1.37
N LEU A 22 -15.92 8.56 -2.33
CA LEU A 22 -16.98 9.53 -2.04
C LEU A 22 -18.28 8.85 -1.55
N ALA A 23 -18.59 7.65 -2.05
CA ALA A 23 -19.82 6.95 -1.68
C ALA A 23 -19.80 6.42 -0.23
N LEU A 24 -18.67 5.90 0.25
CA LEU A 24 -18.54 5.40 1.62
C LEU A 24 -18.59 6.51 2.67
N THR A 25 -18.03 7.69 2.36
CA THR A 25 -18.09 8.86 3.24
C THR A 25 -19.47 9.51 3.24
N GLU A 26 -20.19 9.50 2.11
CA GLU A 26 -21.61 9.90 2.07
C GLU A 26 -22.51 8.91 2.82
N PHE A 27 -22.27 7.61 2.73
CA PHE A 27 -23.08 6.60 3.43
C PHE A 27 -22.95 6.72 4.96
N ALA A 28 -21.72 6.88 5.47
CA ALA A 28 -21.47 7.10 6.89
C ALA A 28 -22.14 8.40 7.38
N ARG A 29 -22.02 9.49 6.60
CA ARG A 29 -22.62 10.79 6.94
C ARG A 29 -24.16 10.76 6.89
N ARG A 30 -24.75 10.00 5.96
CA ARG A 30 -26.22 9.79 5.89
C ARG A 30 -26.73 8.93 7.04
N ARG A 31 -26.00 7.90 7.45
CA ARG A 31 -26.37 7.05 8.59
C ARG A 31 -26.41 7.86 9.89
N ASP A 32 -25.38 8.66 10.16
CA ASP A 32 -25.31 9.45 11.38
C ASP A 32 -26.35 10.59 11.36
N ALA A 33 -26.67 11.14 10.18
CA ALA A 33 -27.77 12.08 10.00
C ALA A 33 -29.17 11.47 10.19
N LEU A 34 -29.37 10.17 9.88
CA LEU A 34 -30.63 9.45 10.13
C LEU A 34 -30.80 9.12 11.61
N VAL A 35 -29.75 8.63 12.25
CA VAL A 35 -29.76 8.31 13.69
C VAL A 35 -30.05 9.56 14.52
N THR A 36 -29.41 10.69 14.21
CA THR A 36 -29.66 11.97 14.89
C THR A 36 -31.06 12.54 14.60
N ARG A 37 -31.65 12.28 13.42
CA ARG A 37 -33.02 12.72 13.09
C ARG A 37 -34.10 11.91 13.79
N VAL A 38 -33.86 10.61 14.01
CA VAL A 38 -34.72 9.73 14.82
C VAL A 38 -34.62 10.10 16.30
N GLN A 39 -33.42 10.42 16.81
CA GLN A 39 -33.23 10.86 18.20
C GLN A 39 -33.82 12.24 18.49
N LYS A 40 -33.84 13.17 17.51
CA LYS A 40 -34.35 14.54 17.70
C LYS A 40 -35.88 14.67 17.66
N ASN A 41 -36.63 13.69 17.15
CA ASN A 41 -38.09 13.77 17.04
C ASN A 41 -38.80 12.49 17.57
N PRO A 42 -38.58 12.09 18.84
CA PRO A 42 -39.30 10.95 19.43
C PRO A 42 -40.81 11.17 19.39
N VAL A 43 -41.27 12.43 19.48
CA VAL A 43 -42.68 12.82 19.43
C VAL A 43 -43.36 12.42 18.12
N ARG A 44 -42.67 12.40 16.97
CA ARG A 44 -43.30 12.04 15.68
C ARG A 44 -43.52 10.53 15.51
N CYS A 45 -42.58 9.69 15.96
CA CYS A 45 -42.80 8.23 15.96
C CYS A 45 -43.88 7.85 16.97
N SER A 46 -43.89 8.47 18.14
CA SER A 46 -44.93 8.27 19.16
C SER A 46 -46.31 8.69 18.65
N VAL A 47 -46.44 9.82 17.94
CA VAL A 47 -47.73 10.26 17.36
C VAL A 47 -48.24 9.32 16.28
N VAL A 48 -47.36 8.73 15.45
CA VAL A 48 -47.78 7.73 14.44
C VAL A 48 -48.24 6.43 15.11
N VAL A 49 -47.51 5.97 16.13
CA VAL A 49 -47.87 4.74 16.86
C VAL A 49 -49.16 4.95 17.66
N VAL A 50 -49.29 6.07 18.38
CA VAL A 50 -50.52 6.42 19.13
C VAL A 50 -51.70 6.63 18.18
N GLY A 51 -51.49 7.29 17.04
CA GLY A 51 -52.51 7.47 16.01
C GLY A 51 -53.00 6.15 15.42
N LEU A 52 -52.10 5.19 15.16
CA LEU A 52 -52.45 3.86 14.67
C LEU A 52 -53.25 3.07 15.71
N VAL A 53 -52.87 3.15 16.99
CA VAL A 53 -53.59 2.50 18.09
C VAL A 53 -54.98 3.11 18.27
N VAL A 54 -55.11 4.45 18.24
CA VAL A 54 -56.41 5.12 18.30
C VAL A 54 -57.29 4.75 17.10
N PHE A 55 -56.72 4.65 15.89
CA PHE A 55 -57.45 4.24 14.70
C PHE A 55 -57.96 2.79 14.78
N VAL A 56 -57.13 1.87 15.29
CA VAL A 56 -57.52 0.47 15.49
C VAL A 56 -58.61 0.35 16.56
N VAL A 57 -58.47 1.07 17.68
CA VAL A 57 -59.44 1.04 18.79
C VAL A 57 -60.77 1.71 18.41
N ALA A 58 -60.73 2.86 17.72
CA ALA A 58 -61.93 3.56 17.26
C ALA A 58 -62.61 2.87 16.06
N GLY A 59 -61.84 2.17 15.23
CA GLY A 59 -62.34 1.39 14.10
C GLY A 59 -62.91 0.03 14.49
N TRP A 60 -62.51 -0.52 15.65
CA TRP A 60 -62.92 -1.85 16.12
C TRP A 60 -64.45 -2.05 16.21
N PRO A 61 -65.26 -1.10 16.73
CA PRO A 61 -66.71 -1.27 16.80
C PRO A 61 -67.39 -1.27 15.42
N LEU A 62 -66.81 -0.56 14.44
CA LEU A 62 -67.30 -0.54 13.07
C LEU A 62 -66.90 -1.82 12.33
N ALA A 63 -65.67 -2.30 12.55
CA ALA A 63 -65.21 -3.58 12.02
C ALA A 63 -66.03 -4.76 12.59
N ALA A 64 -66.33 -4.76 13.88
CA ALA A 64 -67.17 -5.77 14.52
C ALA A 64 -68.60 -5.77 13.97
N ARG A 65 -69.24 -4.59 13.83
CA ARG A 65 -70.57 -4.49 13.20
C ARG A 65 -70.59 -4.90 11.74
N GLY A 66 -69.54 -4.55 10.98
CA GLY A 66 -69.38 -4.98 9.60
C GLY A 66 -69.17 -6.50 9.48
N TRP A 67 -68.47 -7.10 10.45
CA TRP A 67 -68.25 -8.54 10.55
C TRP A 67 -69.56 -9.29 10.79
N ASP A 68 -70.38 -8.83 11.75
CA ASP A 68 -71.67 -9.45 12.03
C ASP A 68 -72.65 -9.28 10.85
N ALA A 69 -72.64 -8.13 10.17
CA ALA A 69 -73.41 -7.88 8.96
C ALA A 69 -72.93 -8.71 7.74
N PHE A 70 -71.64 -9.02 7.67
CA PHE A 70 -71.10 -9.89 6.63
C PHE A 70 -71.57 -11.33 6.80
N TRP A 71 -71.64 -11.81 8.04
CA TRP A 71 -72.13 -13.15 8.37
C TRP A 71 -73.67 -13.27 8.35
N SER A 72 -74.40 -12.18 8.23
CA SER A 72 -75.87 -12.20 8.04
C SER A 72 -76.28 -12.25 6.55
N LEU A 73 -75.37 -11.96 5.62
CA LEU A 73 -75.64 -12.07 4.18
C LEU A 73 -75.77 -13.53 3.73
N PRO A 74 -76.67 -13.85 2.77
CA PRO A 74 -76.74 -15.18 2.16
C PRO A 74 -75.44 -15.52 1.41
N HIS A 75 -75.14 -16.81 1.27
CA HIS A 75 -73.84 -17.32 0.78
C HIS A 75 -73.36 -16.69 -0.54
N ALA A 76 -74.28 -16.39 -1.47
CA ALA A 76 -73.98 -15.73 -2.74
C ALA A 76 -73.45 -14.29 -2.56
N GLY A 77 -73.95 -13.55 -1.56
CA GLY A 77 -73.53 -12.17 -1.28
C GLY A 77 -72.14 -12.06 -0.64
N ARG A 78 -71.67 -13.10 0.05
CA ARG A 78 -70.33 -13.14 0.63
C ARG A 78 -69.26 -13.36 -0.43
N LEU A 79 -69.54 -14.25 -1.39
CA LEU A 79 -68.65 -14.54 -2.53
C LEU A 79 -68.47 -13.31 -3.43
N THR A 80 -69.53 -12.55 -3.70
CA THR A 80 -69.43 -11.33 -4.52
C THR A 80 -68.66 -10.21 -3.82
N LEU A 81 -68.84 -10.03 -2.51
CA LEU A 81 -68.05 -9.06 -1.73
C LEU A 81 -66.57 -9.44 -1.63
N CYS A 82 -66.26 -10.72 -1.38
CA CYS A 82 -64.89 -11.18 -1.32
C CYS A 82 -64.19 -11.04 -2.68
N THR A 83 -64.86 -11.40 -3.78
CA THR A 83 -64.28 -11.26 -5.13
C THR A 83 -64.11 -9.79 -5.52
N ALA A 84 -65.06 -8.91 -5.22
CA ALA A 84 -64.92 -7.47 -5.45
C ALA A 84 -63.77 -6.85 -4.64
N ALA A 85 -63.61 -7.25 -3.38
CA ALA A 85 -62.49 -6.79 -2.53
C ALA A 85 -61.13 -7.27 -3.07
N LEU A 86 -61.06 -8.53 -3.51
CA LEU A 86 -59.84 -9.10 -4.09
C LEU A 86 -59.46 -8.41 -5.41
N ILE A 87 -60.45 -8.12 -6.26
CA ILE A 87 -60.26 -7.34 -7.50
C ILE A 87 -59.80 -5.92 -7.19
N GLY A 88 -60.37 -5.26 -6.18
CA GLY A 88 -59.97 -3.92 -5.76
C GLY A 88 -58.54 -3.85 -5.22
N ILE A 89 -58.12 -4.84 -4.44
CA ILE A 89 -56.74 -4.96 -3.94
C ILE A 89 -55.77 -5.22 -5.10
N ILE A 90 -56.11 -6.14 -6.00
CA ILE A 90 -55.30 -6.43 -7.21
C ILE A 90 -55.18 -5.17 -8.08
N TRP A 91 -56.26 -4.43 -8.27
CA TRP A 91 -56.27 -3.18 -9.04
C TRP A 91 -55.40 -2.09 -8.38
N ALA A 92 -55.50 -1.90 -7.05
CA ALA A 92 -54.68 -0.95 -6.31
C ALA A 92 -53.19 -1.28 -6.34
N ILE A 93 -52.83 -2.57 -6.37
CA ILE A 93 -51.45 -3.06 -6.47
C ILE A 93 -50.92 -2.88 -7.90
N LEU A 94 -51.73 -3.19 -8.92
CA LEU A 94 -51.33 -3.09 -10.33
C LEU A 94 -51.26 -1.65 -10.85
N HIS A 95 -52.06 -0.73 -10.29
CA HIS A 95 -52.13 0.66 -10.74
C HIS A 95 -51.52 1.69 -9.79
N GLY A 96 -50.71 1.24 -8.82
CA GLY A 96 -49.73 2.05 -8.09
C GLY A 96 -50.14 3.50 -7.82
N MET A 97 -50.76 3.75 -6.66
CA MET A 97 -51.24 5.07 -6.22
C MET A 97 -50.38 6.24 -6.75
N PRO A 98 -50.95 7.19 -7.51
CA PRO A 98 -50.21 8.33 -8.04
C PRO A 98 -50.13 9.43 -6.97
N LEU A 99 -49.32 9.24 -5.94
CA LEU A 99 -48.98 10.32 -5.00
C LEU A 99 -47.46 10.33 -4.74
N GLY A 100 -46.75 11.04 -5.63
CA GLY A 100 -45.76 12.04 -5.22
C GLY A 100 -44.52 11.61 -4.42
N LEU A 101 -44.06 10.36 -4.44
CA LEU A 101 -42.83 9.95 -3.73
C LEU A 101 -41.84 9.20 -4.62
N ARG A 102 -41.42 9.85 -5.71
CA ARG A 102 -40.43 9.37 -6.69
C ARG A 102 -38.96 9.34 -6.19
N LYS A 103 -38.71 9.37 -4.87
CA LYS A 103 -37.35 9.34 -4.28
C LYS A 103 -37.03 8.09 -3.44
N TRP A 104 -37.97 7.15 -3.27
CA TRP A 104 -37.79 5.94 -2.45
C TRP A 104 -37.64 4.63 -3.25
N VAL A 105 -37.45 4.74 -4.57
CA VAL A 105 -37.64 3.64 -5.53
C VAL A 105 -36.51 2.58 -5.51
N GLU A 106 -35.33 2.88 -4.99
CA GLU A 106 -34.25 1.88 -4.87
C GLU A 106 -34.36 1.01 -3.60
N GLU A 107 -34.83 1.55 -2.47
CA GLU A 107 -35.12 0.76 -1.25
C GLU A 107 -36.48 0.04 -1.35
N ALA A 108 -37.42 0.58 -2.13
CA ALA A 108 -38.75 0.01 -2.30
C ALA A 108 -38.78 -1.29 -3.14
N ARG A 109 -37.77 -1.57 -3.97
CA ARG A 109 -37.71 -2.85 -4.73
C ARG A 109 -37.52 -4.06 -3.82
N LEU A 110 -36.72 -3.92 -2.76
CA LEU A 110 -36.47 -5.02 -1.83
C LEU A 110 -37.72 -5.28 -0.97
N ALA A 111 -38.33 -4.20 -0.47
CA ALA A 111 -39.58 -4.30 0.29
C ALA A 111 -40.75 -4.85 -0.54
N SER A 112 -40.87 -4.44 -1.81
CA SER A 112 -41.92 -4.96 -2.70
C SER A 112 -41.72 -6.41 -3.08
N VAL A 113 -40.48 -6.84 -3.38
CA VAL A 113 -40.17 -8.25 -3.66
C VAL A 113 -40.42 -9.14 -2.44
N ILE A 114 -40.04 -8.68 -1.25
CA ILE A 114 -40.35 -9.38 0.01
C ILE A 114 -41.87 -9.45 0.22
N GLY A 115 -42.59 -8.34 0.00
CA GLY A 115 -44.06 -8.31 0.11
C GLY A 115 -44.76 -9.26 -0.86
N VAL A 116 -44.31 -9.32 -2.12
CA VAL A 116 -44.84 -10.25 -3.13
C VAL A 116 -44.56 -11.70 -2.74
N ALA A 117 -43.36 -12.00 -2.26
CA ALA A 117 -43.01 -13.36 -1.81
C ALA A 117 -43.91 -13.83 -0.65
N TRP A 118 -44.18 -12.95 0.33
CA TRP A 118 -45.10 -13.26 1.43
C TRP A 118 -46.55 -13.42 0.96
N ALA A 119 -47.04 -12.58 0.05
CA ALA A 119 -48.39 -12.69 -0.50
C ALA A 119 -48.59 -14.02 -1.25
N VAL A 120 -47.61 -14.44 -2.06
CA VAL A 120 -47.63 -15.73 -2.75
C VAL A 120 -47.61 -16.89 -1.76
N ALA A 121 -46.76 -16.83 -0.73
CA ALA A 121 -46.68 -17.88 0.29
C ALA A 121 -48.01 -18.03 1.06
N ILE A 122 -48.59 -16.91 1.49
CA ILE A 122 -49.89 -16.89 2.18
C ILE A 122 -50.99 -17.44 1.27
N GLY A 123 -51.02 -17.03 -0.01
CA GLY A 123 -51.97 -17.51 -1.00
C GLY A 123 -51.87 -19.02 -1.27
N LEU A 124 -50.66 -19.57 -1.27
CA LEU A 124 -50.46 -21.01 -1.45
C LEU A 124 -50.97 -21.80 -0.23
N VAL A 125 -50.69 -21.31 0.98
CA VAL A 125 -51.15 -21.93 2.23
C VAL A 125 -52.67 -21.91 2.32
N THR A 126 -53.31 -20.78 2.02
CA THR A 126 -54.78 -20.69 2.04
C THR A 126 -55.43 -21.60 1.01
N LEU A 127 -54.85 -21.75 -0.18
CA LEU A 127 -55.31 -22.70 -1.21
C LEU A 127 -55.23 -24.16 -0.73
N ILE A 128 -54.11 -24.55 -0.10
CA ILE A 128 -53.93 -25.91 0.42
C ILE A 128 -54.94 -26.19 1.55
N VAL A 129 -55.12 -25.24 2.47
CA VAL A 129 -56.08 -25.37 3.58
C VAL A 129 -57.51 -25.44 3.05
N ALA A 130 -57.89 -24.58 2.10
CA ALA A 130 -59.22 -24.59 1.49
C ALA A 130 -59.48 -25.88 0.69
N GLY A 131 -58.49 -26.37 -0.05
CA GLY A 131 -58.55 -27.64 -0.77
C GLY A 131 -58.72 -28.82 0.17
N ALA A 132 -57.96 -28.88 1.28
CA ALA A 132 -58.11 -29.90 2.30
C ALA A 132 -59.49 -29.84 2.98
N TRP A 133 -60.00 -28.64 3.24
CA TRP A 133 -61.34 -28.44 3.80
C TRP A 133 -62.44 -28.93 2.85
N TRP A 134 -62.27 -28.69 1.55
CA TRP A 134 -63.19 -29.16 0.51
C TRP A 134 -63.16 -30.69 0.35
N VAL A 135 -61.97 -31.30 0.32
CA VAL A 135 -61.78 -32.76 0.21
C VAL A 135 -62.33 -33.50 1.44
N MET A 136 -62.26 -32.88 2.63
CA MET A 136 -62.86 -33.44 3.86
C MET A 136 -64.38 -33.25 3.97
N GLY A 137 -65.04 -32.70 2.93
CA GLY A 137 -66.50 -32.61 2.87
C GLY A 137 -67.12 -31.54 3.77
N ALA A 138 -66.38 -30.47 4.08
CA ALA A 138 -66.84 -29.36 4.93
C ALA A 138 -67.42 -29.81 6.29
N PRO A 139 -66.59 -30.36 7.20
CA PRO A 139 -67.04 -30.71 8.54
C PRO A 139 -67.65 -29.48 9.21
N THR A 140 -68.90 -29.59 9.64
CA THR A 140 -69.57 -28.57 10.46
C THR A 140 -68.74 -28.37 11.73
N PRO A 141 -68.37 -27.12 12.10
CA PRO A 141 -67.65 -26.89 13.35
C PRO A 141 -68.53 -27.35 14.51
N LEU A 142 -68.20 -28.51 15.08
CA LEU A 142 -68.88 -29.02 16.26
C LEU A 142 -68.58 -28.07 17.44
N PRO A 143 -69.59 -27.74 18.27
CA PRO A 143 -69.37 -26.99 19.50
C PRO A 143 -68.31 -27.70 20.37
N PRO A 144 -67.42 -26.96 21.06
CA PRO A 144 -66.28 -27.51 21.81
C PRO A 144 -66.68 -28.53 22.89
N ASP A 145 -67.96 -28.58 23.25
CA ASP A 145 -68.54 -29.40 24.31
C ASP A 145 -68.70 -30.89 23.92
N GLN A 146 -68.52 -31.24 22.64
CA GLN A 146 -68.69 -32.61 22.12
C GLN A 146 -67.39 -33.26 21.61
N LEU A 147 -66.24 -32.60 21.73
CA LEU A 147 -64.96 -33.15 21.27
C LEU A 147 -64.32 -34.01 22.39
N PRO A 148 -64.12 -35.32 22.19
CA PRO A 148 -63.39 -36.13 23.15
C PRO A 148 -61.95 -35.61 23.28
N PRO A 149 -61.38 -35.46 24.50
CA PRO A 149 -60.09 -34.81 24.75
C PRO A 149 -58.94 -35.30 23.85
N ARG A 150 -58.94 -36.59 23.48
CA ARG A 150 -57.96 -37.22 22.59
C ARG A 150 -57.93 -36.63 21.17
N ALA A 151 -59.05 -36.10 20.67
CA ALA A 151 -59.10 -35.50 19.34
C ALA A 151 -58.35 -34.16 19.28
N LEU A 152 -58.45 -33.35 20.34
CA LEU A 152 -57.74 -32.08 20.47
C LEU A 152 -56.21 -32.29 20.54
N ASP A 153 -55.74 -33.30 21.27
CA ASP A 153 -54.31 -33.65 21.33
C ASP A 153 -53.76 -34.04 19.95
N SER A 154 -54.52 -34.79 19.16
CA SER A 154 -54.08 -35.22 17.83
C SER A 154 -53.99 -34.07 16.83
N ILE A 155 -54.89 -33.08 16.94
CA ILE A 155 -54.90 -31.86 16.11
C ILE A 155 -53.74 -30.96 16.53
N ALA A 156 -53.56 -30.73 17.83
CA ALA A 156 -52.45 -29.95 18.37
C ALA A 156 -51.09 -30.53 17.96
N THR A 157 -50.91 -31.85 18.11
CA THR A 157 -49.66 -32.54 17.74
C THR A 157 -49.31 -32.35 16.26
N ARG A 158 -50.30 -32.48 15.36
CA ARG A 158 -50.09 -32.27 13.92
C ARG A 158 -49.79 -30.80 13.59
N ALA A 159 -50.49 -29.87 14.23
CA ALA A 159 -50.24 -28.44 14.06
C ALA A 159 -48.82 -28.05 14.53
N PHE A 160 -48.39 -28.54 15.69
CA PHE A 160 -47.02 -28.34 16.18
C PHE A 160 -45.97 -28.96 15.25
N ALA A 161 -46.22 -30.15 14.69
CA ALA A 161 -45.31 -30.78 13.74
C ALA A 161 -45.12 -29.95 12.45
N VAL A 162 -46.19 -29.36 11.91
CA VAL A 162 -46.11 -28.50 10.72
C VAL A 162 -45.34 -27.21 11.01
N VAL A 163 -45.63 -26.55 12.14
CA VAL A 163 -44.93 -25.32 12.54
C VAL A 163 -43.44 -25.60 12.79
N ALA A 164 -43.11 -26.71 13.47
CA ALA A 164 -41.74 -27.14 13.67
C ALA A 164 -41.01 -27.45 12.35
N GLY A 165 -41.70 -28.10 11.40
CA GLY A 165 -41.16 -28.39 10.07
C GLY A 165 -40.84 -27.11 9.28
N LEU A 166 -41.77 -26.15 9.25
CA LEU A 166 -41.55 -24.84 8.62
C LEU A 166 -40.42 -24.04 9.28
N GLY A 167 -40.34 -24.08 10.61
CA GLY A 167 -39.24 -23.47 11.38
C GLY A 167 -37.87 -24.09 11.04
N GLY A 168 -37.80 -25.41 10.91
CA GLY A 168 -36.59 -26.13 10.53
C GLY A 168 -36.08 -25.75 9.13
N VAL A 169 -36.98 -25.66 8.15
CA VAL A 169 -36.62 -25.24 6.77
C VAL A 169 -36.11 -23.78 6.75
N ALA A 170 -36.75 -22.87 7.49
CA ALA A 170 -36.30 -21.49 7.58
C ALA A 170 -34.88 -21.38 8.18
N LEU A 171 -34.60 -22.12 9.26
CA LEU A 171 -33.27 -22.17 9.87
C LEU A 171 -32.23 -22.72 8.90
N LEU A 172 -32.55 -23.78 8.16
CA LEU A 172 -31.65 -24.35 7.15
C LEU A 172 -31.30 -23.33 6.07
N VAL A 173 -32.27 -22.59 5.55
CA VAL A 173 -32.06 -21.55 4.52
C VAL A 173 -31.21 -20.41 5.07
N ILE A 174 -31.45 -19.96 6.30
CA ILE A 174 -30.67 -18.91 6.95
C ILE A 174 -29.23 -19.37 7.12
N HIS A 175 -29.00 -20.58 7.61
CA HIS A 175 -27.66 -21.15 7.76
C HIS A 175 -26.94 -21.30 6.42
N TYR A 176 -27.61 -21.83 5.39
CA TYR A 176 -27.04 -21.98 4.05
C TYR A 176 -26.67 -20.62 3.43
N ARG A 177 -27.57 -19.63 3.51
CA ARG A 177 -27.28 -18.28 3.01
C ARG A 177 -26.12 -17.64 3.78
N ARG A 178 -26.11 -17.77 5.10
CA ARG A 178 -25.05 -17.24 5.95
C ARG A 178 -23.71 -17.88 5.59
N GLN A 179 -23.67 -19.20 5.41
CA GLN A 179 -22.48 -19.93 5.00
C GLN A 179 -21.95 -19.44 3.64
N ARG A 180 -22.83 -19.31 2.65
CA ARG A 180 -22.46 -18.79 1.33
C ARG A 180 -21.91 -17.37 1.37
N THR A 181 -22.46 -16.49 2.21
CA THR A 181 -21.93 -15.13 2.36
C THR A 181 -20.58 -15.11 3.07
N THR A 182 -20.38 -15.95 4.10
CA THR A 182 -19.11 -15.98 4.83
C THR A 182 -17.97 -16.52 3.97
N GLU A 183 -18.22 -17.53 3.13
CA GLU A 183 -17.21 -18.04 2.19
C GLU A 183 -16.83 -16.98 1.15
N ALA A 184 -17.82 -16.27 0.60
CA ALA A 184 -17.56 -15.20 -0.36
C ALA A 184 -16.78 -14.03 0.25
N ASP A 185 -17.09 -13.65 1.49
CA ASP A 185 -16.39 -12.58 2.18
C ASP A 185 -14.98 -13.00 2.61
N ALA A 186 -14.77 -14.27 2.99
CA ALA A 186 -13.44 -14.82 3.26
C ALA A 186 -12.53 -14.75 2.02
N VAL A 187 -13.02 -15.20 0.86
CA VAL A 187 -12.26 -15.13 -0.41
C VAL A 187 -11.94 -13.68 -0.80
N ARG A 188 -12.89 -12.75 -0.60
CA ARG A 188 -12.66 -11.32 -0.87
C ARG A 188 -11.63 -10.73 0.08
N ALA A 189 -11.67 -11.10 1.37
CA ALA A 189 -10.73 -10.63 2.37
C ALA A 189 -9.31 -11.12 2.07
N GLU A 190 -9.14 -12.40 1.73
CA GLU A 190 -7.85 -12.95 1.33
C GLU A 190 -7.30 -12.26 0.08
N ALA A 191 -8.12 -12.10 -0.96
CA ALA A 191 -7.72 -11.38 -2.16
C ALA A 191 -7.43 -9.89 -1.89
N ALA A 192 -8.04 -9.27 -0.87
CA ALA A 192 -7.75 -7.90 -0.47
C ALA A 192 -6.39 -7.82 0.27
N ASN A 193 -6.11 -8.76 1.17
CA ASN A 193 -4.84 -8.85 1.90
C ASN A 193 -3.66 -9.01 0.94
N VAL A 194 -3.76 -9.94 -0.01
CA VAL A 194 -2.72 -10.17 -1.02
C VAL A 194 -2.51 -8.94 -1.92
N ARG A 195 -3.57 -8.20 -2.25
CA ARG A 195 -3.45 -6.94 -3.00
C ARG A 195 -2.81 -5.82 -2.17
N ALA A 196 -3.11 -5.78 -0.87
CA ALA A 196 -2.54 -4.79 0.05
C ALA A 196 -1.04 -5.03 0.27
N GLU A 197 -0.62 -6.29 0.45
CA GLU A 197 0.79 -6.67 0.56
C GLU A 197 1.57 -6.29 -0.70
N ARG A 198 1.08 -6.67 -1.88
CA ARG A 198 1.70 -6.26 -3.16
C ARG A 198 1.71 -4.74 -3.38
N ALA A 199 0.74 -4.02 -2.83
CA ALA A 199 0.75 -2.57 -2.88
C ALA A 199 1.83 -1.99 -1.95
N SER A 200 1.99 -2.55 -0.75
CA SER A 200 3.05 -2.18 0.19
C SER A 200 4.44 -2.41 -0.40
N ASP A 201 4.70 -3.57 -1.01
CA ASP A 201 5.99 -3.88 -1.65
C ASP A 201 6.33 -2.91 -2.79
N ARG A 202 5.31 -2.48 -3.54
CA ARG A 202 5.48 -1.47 -4.59
C ARG A 202 5.76 -0.10 -3.99
N GLU A 203 5.10 0.26 -2.89
CA GLU A 203 5.32 1.53 -2.19
C GLU A 203 6.73 1.60 -1.58
N THR A 204 7.22 0.54 -0.94
CA THR A 204 8.59 0.48 -0.41
C THR A 204 9.63 0.63 -1.52
N THR A 205 9.45 -0.07 -2.64
CA THR A 205 10.35 0.02 -3.79
C THR A 205 10.32 1.42 -4.43
N LYS A 206 9.15 2.04 -4.54
CA LYS A 206 9.01 3.42 -5.05
C LYS A 206 9.69 4.43 -4.14
N LEU A 207 9.45 4.34 -2.83
CA LEU A 207 10.06 5.24 -1.84
C LEU A 207 11.58 5.11 -1.84
N PHE A 208 12.11 3.89 -1.96
CA PHE A 208 13.54 3.67 -2.12
C PHE A 208 14.07 4.37 -3.38
N THR A 209 13.41 4.15 -4.52
CA THR A 209 13.82 4.72 -5.82
C THR A 209 13.80 6.25 -5.79
N GLU A 210 12.78 6.85 -5.18
CA GLU A 210 12.64 8.30 -5.01
C GLU A 210 13.77 8.87 -4.15
N ARG A 211 14.01 8.31 -2.95
CA ARG A 211 15.11 8.73 -2.07
C ARG A 211 16.47 8.53 -2.71
N PHE A 212 16.65 7.44 -3.45
CA PHE A 212 17.87 7.17 -4.21
C PHE A 212 18.13 8.24 -5.27
N THR A 213 17.09 8.62 -6.00
CA THR A 213 17.16 9.64 -7.06
C THR A 213 17.56 10.98 -6.44
N THR A 214 16.86 11.42 -5.39
CA THR A 214 17.17 12.67 -4.68
C THR A 214 18.59 12.68 -4.10
N ALA A 215 19.03 11.59 -3.47
CA ALA A 215 20.38 11.52 -2.90
C ALA A 215 21.47 11.52 -3.99
N SER A 216 21.21 10.89 -5.13
CA SER A 216 22.10 10.90 -6.29
C SER A 216 22.19 12.29 -6.95
N GLU A 217 21.07 13.00 -7.05
CA GLU A 217 21.05 14.40 -7.51
C GLU A 217 21.86 15.31 -6.57
N GLN A 218 21.75 15.11 -5.25
CA GLN A 218 22.55 15.85 -4.27
C GLN A 218 24.05 15.54 -4.40
N LEU A 219 24.42 14.27 -4.61
CA LEU A 219 25.80 13.85 -4.86
C LEU A 219 26.39 14.49 -6.12
N GLY A 220 25.56 14.73 -7.14
CA GLY A 220 25.93 15.38 -8.39
C GLY A 220 25.98 16.92 -8.33
N SER A 221 25.71 17.54 -7.18
CA SER A 221 25.70 18.99 -7.05
C SER A 221 27.10 19.61 -7.22
N GLU A 222 27.17 20.83 -7.76
CA GLU A 222 28.40 21.64 -7.80
C GLU A 222 28.88 22.07 -6.40
N HIS A 223 27.98 22.08 -5.41
CA HIS A 223 28.30 22.50 -4.05
C HIS A 223 28.72 21.31 -3.16
N ALA A 224 29.94 21.36 -2.65
CA ALA A 224 30.51 20.28 -1.81
C ALA A 224 29.63 19.92 -0.60
N ALA A 225 29.00 20.89 0.06
CA ALA A 225 28.10 20.63 1.18
C ALA A 225 26.87 19.80 0.78
N VAL A 226 26.30 20.06 -0.40
CA VAL A 226 25.16 19.28 -0.94
C VAL A 226 25.62 17.88 -1.32
N ARG A 227 26.83 17.74 -1.90
CA ARG A 227 27.42 16.43 -2.17
C ARG A 227 27.62 15.61 -0.90
N LEU A 228 28.12 16.21 0.17
CA LEU A 228 28.26 15.55 1.48
C LEU A 228 26.90 15.06 2.01
N ALA A 229 25.86 15.87 1.90
CA ALA A 229 24.51 15.46 2.28
C ALA A 229 24.04 14.26 1.43
N GLY A 230 24.27 14.29 0.12
CA GLY A 230 23.97 13.19 -0.80
C GLY A 230 24.71 11.89 -0.44
N VAL A 231 26.01 11.97 -0.14
CA VAL A 231 26.81 10.82 0.32
C VAL A 231 26.21 10.19 1.59
N HIS A 232 25.88 11.00 2.59
CA HIS A 232 25.27 10.52 3.83
C HIS A 232 23.86 9.96 3.61
N ALA A 233 23.05 10.59 2.76
CA ALA A 233 21.72 10.11 2.41
C ALA A 233 21.77 8.75 1.70
N LEU A 234 22.68 8.57 0.74
CA LEU A 234 22.93 7.28 0.10
C LEU A 234 23.36 6.22 1.12
N ALA A 235 24.30 6.56 2.01
CA ALA A 235 24.78 5.63 3.02
C ALA A 235 23.67 5.13 3.97
N HIS A 236 22.77 6.03 4.39
CA HIS A 236 21.60 5.66 5.18
C HIS A 236 20.58 4.87 4.37
N LEU A 237 20.36 5.22 3.11
CA LEU A 237 19.46 4.51 2.22
C LEU A 237 19.88 3.03 2.02
N ALA A 238 21.18 2.75 1.96
CA ALA A 238 21.69 1.39 1.92
C ALA A 238 21.41 0.60 3.22
N ASP A 239 21.46 1.24 4.39
CA ASP A 239 21.11 0.56 5.64
C ASP A 239 19.62 0.29 5.78
N ASP A 240 18.80 1.17 5.20
CA ASP A 240 17.34 1.10 5.27
C ASP A 240 16.74 0.32 4.08
N ALA A 241 17.56 -0.23 3.18
CA ALA A 241 17.08 -1.04 2.07
C ALA A 241 16.19 -2.20 2.57
N PRO A 242 15.10 -2.57 1.87
CA PRO A 242 14.23 -3.67 2.26
C PRO A 242 14.99 -4.99 2.46
N GLU A 243 14.55 -5.80 3.41
CA GLU A 243 15.12 -7.14 3.61
C GLU A 243 15.00 -8.00 2.34
N GLY A 244 16.03 -8.80 2.06
CA GLY A 244 16.10 -9.60 0.83
C GLY A 244 16.48 -8.83 -0.43
N ARG A 245 16.68 -7.50 -0.36
CA ARG A 245 17.09 -6.65 -1.48
C ARG A 245 18.55 -6.20 -1.39
N GLU A 246 19.44 -7.16 -1.26
CA GLU A 246 20.88 -6.94 -1.21
C GLU A 246 21.43 -6.29 -2.50
N ASP A 247 20.70 -6.43 -3.61
CA ASP A 247 20.96 -5.74 -4.88
C ASP A 247 20.93 -4.21 -4.74
N LEU A 248 20.04 -3.68 -3.90
CA LEU A 248 19.91 -2.24 -3.67
C LEU A 248 21.08 -1.68 -2.84
N VAL A 249 21.57 -2.46 -1.88
CA VAL A 249 22.78 -2.11 -1.11
C VAL A 249 24.00 -2.07 -2.04
N GLN A 250 24.15 -3.06 -2.91
CA GLN A 250 25.21 -3.09 -3.91
C GLN A 250 25.14 -1.88 -4.85
N MET A 251 23.93 -1.53 -5.33
CA MET A 251 23.73 -0.37 -6.21
C MET A 251 24.23 0.94 -5.59
N VAL A 252 23.95 1.18 -4.29
CA VAL A 252 24.45 2.36 -3.59
C VAL A 252 25.98 2.34 -3.49
N ILE A 253 26.57 1.19 -3.14
CA ILE A 253 28.03 1.03 -3.08
C ILE A 253 28.65 1.31 -4.45
N ASP A 254 28.04 0.83 -5.53
CA ASP A 254 28.51 1.05 -6.90
C ASP A 254 28.49 2.53 -7.28
N VAL A 255 27.47 3.29 -6.88
CA VAL A 255 27.41 4.75 -7.08
C VAL A 255 28.51 5.48 -6.30
N LEU A 256 28.72 5.11 -5.04
CA LEU A 256 29.78 5.70 -4.21
C LEU A 256 31.17 5.39 -4.78
N CYS A 257 31.38 4.15 -5.23
CA CYS A 257 32.61 3.74 -5.91
C CYS A 257 32.77 4.44 -7.27
N ALA A 258 31.70 4.61 -8.04
CA ALA A 258 31.70 5.39 -9.28
C ALA A 258 32.10 6.85 -9.04
N TYR A 259 31.58 7.47 -7.97
CA TYR A 259 31.96 8.82 -7.59
C TYR A 259 33.46 8.95 -7.30
N LEU A 260 34.06 7.97 -6.60
CA LEU A 260 35.51 7.95 -6.36
C LEU A 260 36.35 7.79 -7.63
N ARG A 261 35.77 7.19 -8.68
CA ARG A 261 36.41 6.97 -9.99
C ARG A 261 36.28 8.16 -10.94
N MET A 262 35.49 9.18 -10.59
CA MET A 262 35.41 10.43 -11.35
C MET A 262 36.79 11.11 -11.42
N PRO A 263 37.04 11.94 -12.46
CA PRO A 263 38.31 12.65 -12.62
C PRO A 263 38.77 13.31 -11.33
N TYR A 264 40.04 13.10 -11.01
CA TYR A 264 40.68 13.67 -9.83
C TYR A 264 41.48 14.90 -10.25
N ASP A 265 41.10 16.06 -9.72
CA ASP A 265 41.90 17.27 -9.83
C ASP A 265 42.97 17.26 -8.72
N PRO A 266 44.26 17.14 -9.08
CA PRO A 266 45.32 17.15 -8.09
C PRO A 266 45.42 18.51 -7.41
N PRO A 267 45.99 18.59 -6.19
CA PRO A 267 46.24 19.86 -5.54
C PRO A 267 47.01 20.79 -6.50
N PRO A 268 46.66 22.09 -6.59
CA PRO A 268 47.33 22.98 -7.53
C PRO A 268 48.84 23.04 -7.22
N LYS A 269 49.69 23.13 -8.25
CA LYS A 269 51.15 22.98 -8.15
C LYS A 269 51.76 23.87 -7.06
N ARG A 270 51.28 25.12 -6.95
CA ARG A 270 51.69 26.10 -5.93
C ARG A 270 51.55 25.63 -4.48
N TRP A 271 50.71 24.61 -4.23
CA TRP A 271 50.42 24.06 -2.91
C TRP A 271 50.98 22.65 -2.69
N ARG A 272 51.55 22.03 -3.73
CA ARG A 272 52.06 20.65 -3.67
C ARG A 272 53.42 20.54 -3.00
N GLY A 273 54.14 21.65 -2.82
CA GLY A 273 55.55 21.60 -2.42
C GLY A 273 56.48 21.12 -3.55
N ASP A 274 55.94 20.81 -4.72
CA ASP A 274 56.63 20.39 -5.95
C ASP A 274 57.19 21.61 -6.72
N LEU A 275 57.59 22.69 -6.04
CA LEU A 275 58.44 23.68 -6.69
C LEU A 275 59.77 22.98 -6.90
N ASP A 276 60.11 22.72 -8.16
CA ASP A 276 61.44 22.21 -8.46
C ASP A 276 62.49 23.27 -8.08
N GLY A 277 63.75 22.85 -7.92
CA GLY A 277 64.82 23.79 -7.54
C GLY A 277 65.01 24.92 -8.57
N GLN A 278 64.48 24.77 -9.80
CA GLN A 278 64.51 25.79 -10.83
C GLN A 278 63.43 26.86 -10.59
N ASP A 279 62.20 26.48 -10.24
CA ASP A 279 61.10 27.39 -9.89
C ASP A 279 61.46 28.27 -8.69
N ILE A 280 62.16 27.71 -7.70
CA ILE A 280 62.64 28.46 -6.52
C ILE A 280 63.80 29.39 -6.89
N ALA A 281 64.76 28.91 -7.69
CA ALA A 281 65.91 29.71 -8.11
C ALA A 281 65.52 30.86 -9.07
N GLU A 282 64.52 30.65 -9.93
CA GLU A 282 63.98 31.67 -10.83
C GLU A 282 63.19 32.73 -10.05
N ALA A 283 62.40 32.34 -9.04
CA ALA A 283 61.71 33.26 -8.13
C ALA A 283 62.68 34.08 -7.25
N GLU A 284 63.77 33.47 -6.78
CA GLU A 284 64.83 34.19 -6.04
C GLU A 284 65.63 35.13 -6.93
N ALA A 285 65.90 34.75 -8.19
CA ALA A 285 66.64 35.57 -9.15
C ALA A 285 65.85 36.80 -9.64
N THR A 286 64.52 36.72 -9.72
CA THR A 286 63.64 37.85 -10.09
C THR A 286 63.22 38.71 -8.90
N GLY A 287 63.54 38.32 -7.66
CA GLY A 287 63.10 39.03 -6.45
C GLY A 287 61.61 38.87 -6.15
N GLU A 288 60.96 37.84 -6.71
CA GLU A 288 59.59 37.49 -6.39
C GLU A 288 59.55 36.76 -5.04
N THR A 289 59.08 37.46 -4.00
CA THR A 289 58.56 36.76 -2.80
C THR A 289 57.50 35.75 -3.27
N LEU A 290 57.54 34.50 -2.81
CA LEU A 290 56.60 33.41 -3.20
C LEU A 290 55.10 33.75 -3.01
N LEU A 291 54.81 34.86 -2.32
CA LEU A 291 53.60 35.67 -2.47
C LEU A 291 54.00 37.01 -3.10
N PRO A 292 53.65 37.27 -4.38
CA PRO A 292 53.99 38.52 -5.03
C PRO A 292 53.40 39.69 -4.25
N SER A 293 54.23 40.67 -3.90
CA SER A 293 53.78 41.90 -3.24
C SER A 293 52.86 42.75 -4.14
N ASN A 294 52.69 42.35 -5.40
CA ASN A 294 51.76 42.91 -6.40
C ASN A 294 50.58 41.98 -6.75
N THR A 295 50.32 40.91 -5.97
CA THR A 295 49.17 40.02 -6.24
C THR A 295 47.87 40.82 -6.23
N SER A 296 47.15 40.83 -7.34
CA SER A 296 45.89 41.53 -7.44
C SER A 296 44.85 40.92 -6.49
N LEU A 297 43.92 41.73 -5.98
CA LEU A 297 42.80 41.23 -5.16
C LEU A 297 41.97 40.17 -5.90
N GLN A 298 41.97 40.20 -7.24
CA GLN A 298 41.28 39.22 -8.07
C GLN A 298 41.99 37.86 -8.03
N GLU A 299 43.30 37.83 -8.23
CA GLU A 299 44.09 36.60 -8.12
C GLU A 299 44.01 35.97 -6.72
N VAL A 300 43.98 36.78 -5.64
CA VAL A 300 43.78 36.25 -4.28
C VAL A 300 42.42 35.57 -4.13
N LYS A 301 41.36 36.17 -4.70
CA LYS A 301 40.00 35.60 -4.67
C LYS A 301 39.92 34.31 -5.48
N ASP A 302 40.53 34.28 -6.66
CA ASP A 302 40.50 33.12 -7.55
C ASP A 302 41.28 31.94 -6.94
N ASN A 303 42.47 32.20 -6.38
CA ASN A 303 43.23 31.19 -5.62
C ASN A 303 42.44 30.65 -4.42
N ARG A 304 41.70 31.51 -3.72
CA ARG A 304 40.85 31.10 -2.60
C ARG A 304 39.70 30.22 -3.07
N ALA A 305 39.05 30.57 -4.18
CA ALA A 305 37.95 29.81 -4.74
C ALA A 305 38.40 28.41 -5.19
N GLU A 306 39.53 28.32 -5.89
CA GLU A 306 40.13 27.05 -6.32
C GLU A 306 40.50 26.17 -5.12
N ARG A 307 41.13 26.76 -4.08
CA ARG A 307 41.48 26.03 -2.86
C ARG A 307 40.26 25.49 -2.12
N LEU A 308 39.18 26.26 -2.04
CA LEU A 308 37.92 25.83 -1.43
C LEU A 308 37.23 24.74 -2.26
N ALA A 309 37.26 24.84 -3.59
CA ALA A 309 36.73 23.81 -4.48
C ALA A 309 37.50 22.48 -4.34
N PHE A 310 38.83 22.54 -4.36
CA PHE A 310 39.71 21.38 -4.14
C PHE A 310 39.46 20.75 -2.78
N SER A 311 39.48 21.56 -1.70
CA SER A 311 39.25 21.07 -0.34
C SER A 311 37.87 20.45 -0.21
N GLY A 312 36.83 21.09 -0.76
CA GLY A 312 35.47 20.58 -0.72
C GLY A 312 35.30 19.24 -1.46
N LEU A 313 35.89 19.09 -2.65
CA LEU A 313 35.87 17.83 -3.38
C LEU A 313 36.64 16.73 -2.63
N ARG A 314 37.80 17.07 -2.08
CA ARG A 314 38.62 16.17 -1.27
C ARG A 314 37.85 15.66 -0.05
N GLU A 315 37.18 16.54 0.69
CA GLU A 315 36.38 16.17 1.85
C GLU A 315 35.23 15.22 1.49
N VAL A 316 34.58 15.41 0.34
CA VAL A 316 33.53 14.49 -0.13
C VAL A 316 34.12 13.10 -0.40
N ARG A 317 35.21 13.02 -1.16
CA ARG A 317 35.88 11.74 -1.47
C ARG A 317 36.34 11.00 -0.21
N HIS A 318 36.96 11.72 0.73
CA HIS A 318 37.41 11.16 2.00
C HIS A 318 36.24 10.70 2.87
N THR A 319 35.11 11.42 2.81
CA THR A 319 33.87 11.01 3.49
C THR A 319 33.30 9.72 2.90
N VAL A 320 33.31 9.54 1.58
CA VAL A 320 32.89 8.27 0.96
C VAL A 320 33.75 7.11 1.45
N ILE A 321 35.08 7.26 1.43
CA ILE A 321 36.02 6.23 1.91
C ILE A 321 35.76 5.92 3.39
N ARG A 322 35.59 6.95 4.22
CA ARG A 322 35.32 6.81 5.66
C ARG A 322 34.02 6.06 5.91
N ILE A 323 32.93 6.40 5.23
CA ILE A 323 31.63 5.71 5.37
C ILE A 323 31.76 4.22 5.01
N ILE A 324 32.44 3.92 3.89
CA ILE A 324 32.71 2.53 3.49
C ILE A 324 33.47 1.81 4.61
N GLY A 325 34.56 2.40 5.11
CA GLY A 325 35.35 1.84 6.22
C GLY A 325 34.53 1.60 7.49
N ASP A 326 33.77 2.60 7.94
CA ASP A 326 32.96 2.55 9.16
C ASP A 326 31.89 1.45 9.10
N ARG A 327 31.30 1.21 7.92
CA ARG A 327 30.29 0.15 7.73
C ARG A 327 30.88 -1.24 7.61
N LEU A 328 32.11 -1.36 7.14
CA LEU A 328 32.82 -2.62 7.10
C LEU A 328 33.45 -3.01 8.44
N LEU A 329 33.68 -2.04 9.33
CA LEU A 329 34.15 -2.27 10.70
C LEU A 329 33.13 -3.09 11.51
N LYS A 330 31.84 -2.78 11.34
CA LYS A 330 30.71 -3.48 11.98
C LYS A 330 30.18 -4.61 11.10
N ASP A 331 29.42 -5.52 11.70
CA ASP A 331 28.69 -6.53 10.95
C ASP A 331 27.43 -5.92 10.33
N THR A 332 27.58 -5.40 9.11
CA THR A 332 26.50 -4.72 8.38
C THR A 332 26.29 -5.38 7.03
N ARG A 333 25.19 -5.04 6.35
CA ARG A 333 24.88 -5.53 4.99
C ARG A 333 25.86 -5.07 3.91
N TRP A 334 26.80 -4.18 4.25
CA TRP A 334 27.91 -3.78 3.39
C TRP A 334 28.99 -4.87 3.29
N ARG A 335 29.04 -5.79 4.26
CA ARG A 335 29.82 -7.02 4.16
C ARG A 335 29.20 -7.95 3.10
N GLY A 336 30.01 -8.79 2.47
CA GLY A 336 29.56 -9.59 1.33
C GLY A 336 29.49 -8.85 -0.01
N LYS A 337 29.67 -7.52 -0.03
CA LYS A 337 29.47 -6.68 -1.22
C LYS A 337 30.76 -6.47 -2.02
N ASN A 338 30.59 -6.14 -3.29
CA ASN A 338 31.69 -5.82 -4.19
C ASN A 338 32.06 -4.34 -4.05
N PHE A 339 33.37 -4.05 -4.09
CA PHE A 339 33.91 -2.70 -4.03
C PHE A 339 34.88 -2.49 -5.21
N ASP A 340 34.53 -1.57 -6.10
CA ASP A 340 35.34 -1.24 -7.28
C ASP A 340 36.05 0.11 -7.11
N PHE A 341 37.29 0.05 -6.61
CA PHE A 341 38.19 1.21 -6.53
C PHE A 341 39.15 1.28 -7.73
N SER A 342 38.82 0.63 -8.85
CA SER A 342 39.71 0.63 -10.02
C SER A 342 39.89 2.04 -10.57
N GLY A 343 41.15 2.43 -10.83
CA GLY A 343 41.50 3.76 -11.33
C GLY A 343 41.33 4.90 -10.32
N VAL A 344 40.93 4.63 -9.08
CA VAL A 344 40.76 5.67 -8.06
C VAL A 344 42.11 6.27 -7.67
N VAL A 345 42.18 7.60 -7.68
CA VAL A 345 43.29 8.33 -7.08
C VAL A 345 43.01 8.53 -5.59
N PHE A 346 43.86 7.93 -4.76
CA PHE A 346 43.86 8.07 -3.31
C PHE A 346 44.92 9.08 -2.88
N ASP A 347 44.47 10.18 -2.28
CA ASP A 347 45.29 11.23 -1.65
C ASP A 347 45.14 11.23 -0.10
N GLY A 348 44.82 10.04 0.41
CA GLY A 348 44.57 9.72 1.82
C GLY A 348 43.29 8.91 2.00
N GLY A 349 43.16 8.27 3.17
CA GLY A 349 41.97 7.49 3.52
C GLY A 349 42.22 6.52 4.66
N ASN A 350 41.16 6.16 5.38
CA ASN A 350 41.26 5.21 6.48
C ASN A 350 40.25 4.07 6.29
N LEU A 351 40.78 2.87 6.03
CA LEU A 351 40.02 1.61 5.98
C LEU A 351 40.52 0.64 7.05
N SER A 352 41.13 1.17 8.12
CA SER A 352 41.68 0.34 9.20
C SER A 352 40.57 -0.43 9.91
N GLY A 353 40.78 -1.73 10.12
CA GLY A 353 39.81 -2.62 10.76
C GLY A 353 38.61 -2.98 9.88
N ALA A 354 38.53 -2.50 8.62
CA ALA A 354 37.46 -2.88 7.72
C ALA A 354 37.49 -4.38 7.40
N HIS A 355 36.33 -5.02 7.36
CA HIS A 355 36.19 -6.44 6.98
C HIS A 355 35.53 -6.57 5.61
N PHE A 356 36.35 -6.72 4.58
CA PHE A 356 35.89 -7.10 3.25
C PHE A 356 35.68 -8.62 3.21
N THR A 357 34.44 -9.05 3.06
CA THR A 357 34.06 -10.48 3.13
C THR A 357 33.29 -10.88 1.88
N GLY A 358 33.58 -12.05 1.29
CA GLY A 358 32.84 -12.69 0.18
C GLY A 358 32.93 -11.98 -1.18
N GLY A 359 32.68 -10.68 -1.22
CA GLY A 359 32.67 -9.87 -2.43
C GLY A 359 34.06 -9.58 -3.00
N ARG A 360 34.09 -9.14 -4.25
CA ARG A 360 35.30 -8.71 -4.95
C ARG A 360 35.71 -7.31 -4.49
N VAL A 361 37.00 -7.10 -4.25
CA VAL A 361 37.59 -5.78 -4.03
C VAL A 361 38.64 -5.51 -5.10
N SER A 362 38.43 -4.50 -5.93
CA SER A 362 39.38 -4.12 -6.99
C SER A 362 40.04 -2.79 -6.67
N PHE A 363 41.36 -2.77 -6.72
CA PHE A 363 42.20 -1.57 -6.73
C PHE A 363 42.98 -1.47 -8.05
N ASP A 364 42.48 -2.09 -9.11
CA ASP A 364 43.19 -2.18 -10.38
C ASP A 364 43.40 -0.79 -10.99
N GLY A 365 44.65 -0.43 -11.31
CA GLY A 365 44.97 0.91 -11.81
C GLY A 365 44.83 2.04 -10.79
N ALA A 366 44.54 1.74 -9.52
CA ALA A 366 44.43 2.76 -8.48
C ALA A 366 45.79 3.44 -8.24
N LYS A 367 45.77 4.74 -7.94
CA LYS A 367 46.97 5.55 -7.73
C LYS A 367 47.03 6.08 -6.31
N PHE A 368 48.11 5.78 -5.60
CA PHE A 368 48.39 6.26 -4.24
C PHE A 368 49.40 7.41 -4.32
N THR A 369 48.89 8.63 -4.54
CA THR A 369 49.70 9.79 -4.96
C THR A 369 50.27 10.57 -3.78
N SER A 370 49.49 10.78 -2.73
CA SER A 370 49.92 11.52 -1.53
C SER A 370 49.08 11.13 -0.30
N GLY A 371 49.48 11.61 0.87
CA GLY A 371 48.79 11.29 2.12
C GLY A 371 49.01 9.84 2.58
N THR A 372 48.30 9.44 3.64
CA THR A 372 48.36 8.08 4.20
C THR A 372 47.06 7.36 3.90
N VAL A 373 47.16 6.19 3.28
CA VAL A 373 46.04 5.24 3.14
C VAL A 373 46.30 4.05 4.06
N SER A 374 45.49 3.92 5.11
CA SER A 374 45.67 2.87 6.11
C SER A 374 44.71 1.71 5.89
N PHE A 375 45.27 0.52 5.70
CA PHE A 375 44.62 -0.79 5.76
C PHE A 375 45.04 -1.57 7.03
N ARG A 376 45.38 -0.84 8.10
CA ARG A 376 45.81 -1.48 9.36
C ARG A 376 44.69 -2.37 9.89
N ASN A 377 45.02 -3.61 10.25
CA ASN A 377 44.06 -4.60 10.76
C ASN A 377 42.86 -4.87 9.83
N THR A 378 42.96 -4.54 8.54
CA THR A 378 41.91 -4.83 7.56
C THR A 378 41.89 -6.32 7.27
N LYS A 379 40.68 -6.91 7.15
CA LYS A 379 40.50 -8.31 6.80
C LYS A 379 39.87 -8.43 5.43
N PHE A 380 40.48 -9.24 4.57
CA PHE A 380 39.94 -9.65 3.29
C PHE A 380 39.68 -11.16 3.36
N VAL A 381 38.41 -11.57 3.40
CA VAL A 381 38.00 -12.96 3.65
C VAL A 381 37.08 -13.44 2.53
N GLY A 382 37.31 -14.62 1.94
CA GLY A 382 36.30 -15.27 1.10
C GLY A 382 36.07 -14.67 -0.29
N GLY A 383 36.86 -13.66 -0.68
CA GLY A 383 36.66 -12.88 -1.91
C GLY A 383 37.94 -12.69 -2.73
N ARG A 384 37.80 -12.14 -3.94
CA ARG A 384 38.95 -11.78 -4.79
C ARG A 384 39.39 -10.35 -4.51
N VAL A 385 40.68 -10.16 -4.19
CA VAL A 385 41.29 -8.83 -4.06
C VAL A 385 42.32 -8.64 -5.17
N SER A 386 42.22 -7.55 -5.91
CA SER A 386 43.10 -7.27 -7.05
C SER A 386 43.77 -5.90 -6.92
N PHE A 387 45.07 -5.85 -7.19
CA PHE A 387 45.90 -4.64 -7.22
C PHE A 387 46.65 -4.51 -8.55
N ILE A 388 46.08 -5.01 -9.65
CA ILE A 388 46.76 -5.07 -10.95
C ILE A 388 46.93 -3.64 -11.49
N ARG A 389 48.16 -3.28 -11.86
CA ARG A 389 48.59 -1.95 -12.29
C ARG A 389 48.34 -0.84 -11.25
N ALA A 390 48.26 -1.18 -9.97
CA ALA A 390 48.22 -0.15 -8.94
C ALA A 390 49.58 0.60 -8.89
N GLU A 391 49.54 1.92 -8.72
CA GLU A 391 50.71 2.80 -8.71
C GLU A 391 50.90 3.44 -7.32
N PHE A 392 52.11 3.36 -6.78
CA PHE A 392 52.49 4.01 -5.51
C PHE A 392 53.51 5.10 -5.82
N ILE A 393 53.08 6.37 -5.83
CA ILE A 393 53.81 7.51 -6.42
C ILE A 393 54.33 8.48 -5.33
N GLY A 394 53.96 8.27 -4.07
CA GLY A 394 54.37 9.14 -2.95
C GLY A 394 53.51 9.00 -1.69
N GLY A 395 52.36 8.32 -1.77
CA GLY A 395 51.52 8.02 -0.61
C GLY A 395 52.08 6.88 0.25
N LYS A 396 51.90 6.98 1.57
CA LYS A 396 52.18 5.86 2.49
C LYS A 396 50.98 4.93 2.53
N VAL A 397 51.17 3.68 2.14
CA VAL A 397 50.13 2.65 2.23
C VAL A 397 50.54 1.59 3.26
N GLY A 398 49.73 1.46 4.31
CA GLY A 398 50.05 0.58 5.45
C GLY A 398 49.11 -0.62 5.53
N PHE A 399 49.64 -1.83 5.41
CA PHE A 399 48.92 -3.11 5.55
C PHE A 399 49.18 -3.81 6.90
N PHE A 400 49.71 -3.09 7.90
CA PHE A 400 50.11 -3.67 9.17
C PHE A 400 48.96 -4.42 9.85
N GLY A 401 49.16 -5.70 10.18
CA GLY A 401 48.14 -6.54 10.81
C GLY A 401 46.96 -6.91 9.89
N SER A 402 47.03 -6.60 8.59
CA SER A 402 46.01 -7.05 7.63
C SER A 402 46.10 -8.54 7.36
N ALA A 403 44.96 -9.16 7.06
CA ALA A 403 44.87 -10.59 6.77
C ALA A 403 44.10 -10.81 5.47
N PHE A 404 44.60 -11.73 4.65
CA PHE A 404 43.94 -12.23 3.45
C PHE A 404 43.68 -13.73 3.65
N THR A 405 42.43 -14.13 3.78
CA THR A 405 42.05 -15.53 4.04
C THR A 405 40.97 -16.00 3.07
N ASP A 406 40.97 -17.29 2.76
CA ASP A 406 39.91 -17.95 1.98
C ASP A 406 39.57 -17.28 0.64
N GLY A 407 40.56 -16.64 -0.01
CA GLY A 407 40.37 -15.82 -1.20
C GLY A 407 41.58 -15.79 -2.10
N VAL A 408 41.42 -15.20 -3.29
CA VAL A 408 42.51 -15.00 -4.25
C VAL A 408 42.97 -13.56 -4.18
N VAL A 409 44.28 -13.36 -4.02
CA VAL A 409 44.90 -12.03 -4.08
C VAL A 409 45.82 -11.96 -5.28
N SER A 410 45.66 -10.93 -6.11
CA SER A 410 46.49 -10.70 -7.30
C SER A 410 47.25 -9.38 -7.18
N PHE A 411 48.56 -9.44 -7.31
CA PHE A 411 49.45 -8.29 -7.28
C PHE A 411 50.23 -8.20 -8.59
N GLU A 412 50.08 -7.07 -9.26
CA GLU A 412 50.97 -6.64 -10.34
C GLU A 412 51.10 -5.13 -10.16
N VAL A 413 52.13 -4.69 -9.45
CA VAL A 413 52.21 -3.33 -8.92
C VAL A 413 53.40 -2.60 -9.53
N THR A 414 53.21 -1.33 -9.88
CA THR A 414 54.30 -0.43 -10.27
C THR A 414 54.63 0.46 -9.09
N VAL A 415 55.82 0.29 -8.52
CA VAL A 415 56.37 1.18 -7.48
C VAL A 415 57.29 2.18 -8.15
N GLN A 416 56.92 3.46 -8.15
CA GLN A 416 57.84 4.52 -8.56
C GLN A 416 58.52 5.04 -7.30
N VAL A 417 59.82 4.76 -7.18
CA VAL A 417 60.66 5.34 -6.12
C VAL A 417 61.13 6.70 -6.61
N SER A 418 60.61 7.78 -6.00
CA SER A 418 61.10 9.15 -6.18
C SER A 418 62.28 9.42 -5.26
#